data_AF-A0A930HVY5-F1
#
_entry.id   AF-A0A930HVY5-F1
#
_cell.length_a   1.000
_cell.length_b   1.000
_cell.length_c   1.000
_cell.angle_alpha   90.00
_cell.angle_beta   90.00
_cell.angle_gamma   90.00
#
_symmetry.space_group_name_H-M   'P 1'
#
loop_
_entity.id
_entity.type
_entity.pdbx_description
1 polymer ?
#
loop_
_entity_poly.entity_id
_entity_poly.type
_entity_poly.pdbx_seq_one_letter_code
_entity_poly.pdbx_strand_id
1 'polypeptide(L)'
;IDTAVRIGKLPNGLTYFIRHNEEPKGRAEFYIAQKVGSMQEEDSQQGLAHFLEHIAFNGTKNFPGKGIINFLESIGASFGGNINAYTSFDKTVYTLMKIPVPRKSIIDSCILVLHDWSSFISLEDKEIDAERGVIEEEWRRSNSGDMRNMEKLLDFAFPGNKYGKRLPIGKMEIVRSFPYQVLRDYYKKWYRPDLQAVIIVGDVDVNYTEAQIKKIFADIPAPVNAAERVYIPVEDNDKPIVGIAADKEATQNSINISYKSDITPPNIRAT
;
A
#
# COMPACT_ATOMS: atom_id res chain seq x y z
N ILE A 1 -8.69 2.89 23.13
CA ILE A 1 -9.03 3.44 21.79
C ILE A 1 -9.57 4.84 22.02
N ASP A 2 -9.05 5.87 21.33
CA ASP A 2 -9.52 7.26 21.44
C ASP A 2 -11.02 7.35 21.10
N THR A 3 -11.83 7.88 22.01
CA THR A 3 -13.29 8.02 21.85
C THR A 3 -13.68 9.04 20.78
N ALA A 4 -12.77 9.91 20.35
CA ALA A 4 -13.00 10.85 19.26
C ALA A 4 -12.99 10.19 17.88
N VAL A 5 -12.52 8.93 17.78
CA VAL A 5 -12.50 8.18 16.52
C VAL A 5 -13.82 7.43 16.34
N ARG A 6 -14.56 7.75 15.28
CA ARG A 6 -15.67 6.93 14.81
C ARG A 6 -15.10 5.71 14.09
N ILE A 7 -15.33 4.54 14.65
CA ILE A 7 -14.91 3.26 14.08
C ILE A 7 -16.16 2.50 13.65
N GLY A 8 -16.14 1.94 12.45
CA GLY A 8 -17.18 1.04 12.01
C GLY A 8 -16.69 0.00 11.02
N LYS A 9 -17.56 -0.95 10.71
CA LYS A 9 -17.29 -2.02 9.75
C LYS A 9 -18.52 -2.18 8.87
N LEU A 10 -18.33 -2.14 7.56
CA LEU A 10 -19.38 -2.37 6.57
C LEU A 10 -19.74 -3.87 6.51
N PRO A 11 -20.94 -4.23 6.01
CA PRO A 11 -21.34 -5.63 5.84
C PRO A 11 -20.38 -6.45 4.97
N ASN A 12 -19.68 -5.80 4.03
CA ASN A 12 -18.70 -6.45 3.16
C ASN A 12 -17.33 -6.71 3.82
N GLY A 13 -17.14 -6.26 5.07
CA GLY A 13 -15.91 -6.47 5.83
C GLY A 13 -15.00 -5.25 5.92
N LEU A 14 -15.20 -4.22 5.10
CA LEU A 14 -14.40 -3.00 5.10
C LEU A 14 -14.50 -2.28 6.43
N THR A 15 -13.37 -2.00 7.05
CA THR A 15 -13.31 -1.21 8.27
C THR A 15 -13.13 0.27 7.90
N TYR A 16 -13.71 1.18 8.66
CA TYR A 16 -13.43 2.60 8.51
C TYR A 16 -13.17 3.30 9.85
N PHE A 17 -12.34 4.33 9.78
CA PHE A 17 -11.96 5.20 10.88
C PHE A 17 -12.18 6.64 10.44
N ILE A 18 -12.94 7.41 11.21
CA ILE A 18 -13.20 8.83 10.92
C ILE A 18 -12.90 9.64 12.18
N ARG A 19 -12.09 10.69 12.06
CA ARG A 19 -11.79 11.60 13.16
C ARG A 19 -11.87 13.03 12.69
N HIS A 20 -12.74 13.82 13.31
CA HIS A 20 -12.78 15.26 13.07
C HIS A 20 -11.51 15.92 13.66
N ASN A 21 -10.89 16.82 12.91
CA ASN A 21 -9.72 17.59 13.32
C ASN A 21 -9.65 18.90 12.51
N GLU A 22 -9.80 20.06 13.16
CA GLU A 22 -9.77 21.37 12.49
C GLU A 22 -8.36 21.94 12.28
N GLU A 23 -7.29 21.22 12.63
CA GLU A 23 -5.91 21.72 12.48
C GLU A 23 -5.14 20.92 11.41
N PRO A 24 -4.84 21.49 10.23
CA PRO A 24 -5.25 22.82 9.75
C PRO A 24 -6.69 22.85 9.23
N LYS A 25 -7.33 24.02 9.33
CA LYS A 25 -8.75 24.20 8.98
C LYS A 25 -9.02 24.05 7.48
N GLY A 26 -10.19 23.52 7.12
CA GLY A 26 -10.60 23.32 5.74
C GLY A 26 -9.74 22.29 4.99
N ARG A 27 -9.03 21.43 5.72
CA ARG A 27 -8.19 20.36 5.17
C ARG A 27 -8.60 19.01 5.71
N ALA A 28 -8.50 18.01 4.85
CA ALA A 28 -8.72 16.63 5.23
C ALA A 28 -7.69 15.70 4.58
N GLU A 29 -7.60 14.54 5.19
CA GLU A 29 -6.69 13.47 4.90
C GLU A 29 -7.50 12.19 4.68
N PHE A 30 -7.23 11.50 3.59
CA PHE A 30 -7.96 10.30 3.17
C PHE A 30 -6.95 9.20 2.88
N TYR A 31 -7.08 8.07 3.54
CA TYR A 31 -6.22 6.92 3.33
C TYR A 31 -7.08 5.70 3.03
N ILE A 32 -6.56 4.82 2.19
CA ILE A 32 -6.99 3.43 2.15
C ILE A 32 -5.77 2.54 2.36
N ALA A 33 -5.83 1.75 3.43
CA ALA A 33 -4.80 0.80 3.81
C ALA A 33 -5.25 -0.61 3.45
N GLN A 34 -4.43 -1.28 2.66
CA GLN A 34 -4.54 -2.69 2.32
C GLN A 34 -3.64 -3.48 3.26
N LYS A 35 -4.18 -4.49 3.95
CA LYS A 35 -3.35 -5.50 4.63
C LYS A 35 -2.81 -6.49 3.58
N VAL A 36 -2.15 -5.99 2.56
CA VAL A 36 -1.63 -6.74 1.43
C VAL A 36 -0.33 -6.08 1.02
N GLY A 37 0.75 -6.83 0.95
CA GLY A 37 2.04 -6.35 0.48
C GLY A 37 2.80 -7.47 -0.22
N SER A 38 4.12 -7.34 -0.37
CA SER A 38 4.93 -8.33 -1.08
C SER A 38 4.92 -9.73 -0.42
N MET A 39 4.56 -9.85 0.86
CA MET A 39 4.44 -11.15 1.54
C MET A 39 3.29 -12.01 1.00
N GLN A 40 2.31 -11.41 0.31
CA GLN A 40 1.21 -12.10 -0.35
C GLN A 40 1.57 -12.62 -1.75
N GLU A 41 2.75 -12.27 -2.28
CA GLU A 41 3.20 -12.68 -3.62
C GLU A 41 3.66 -14.14 -3.65
N GLU A 42 3.24 -14.86 -4.68
CA GLU A 42 3.84 -16.13 -5.09
C GLU A 42 5.19 -15.90 -5.80
N ASP A 43 5.95 -16.96 -6.07
CA ASP A 43 7.29 -16.82 -6.67
C ASP A 43 7.28 -16.16 -8.05
N SER A 44 6.22 -16.37 -8.83
CA SER A 44 5.99 -15.72 -10.12
C SER A 44 5.46 -14.28 -10.02
N GLN A 45 5.24 -13.78 -8.80
CA GLN A 45 4.59 -12.49 -8.53
C GLN A 45 5.51 -11.50 -7.80
N GLN A 46 6.80 -11.78 -7.68
CA GLN A 46 7.72 -10.94 -6.92
C GLN A 46 7.84 -9.54 -7.53
N GLY A 47 7.29 -8.54 -6.84
CA GLY A 47 7.20 -7.14 -7.26
C GLY A 47 5.81 -6.68 -7.72
N LEU A 48 4.82 -7.58 -7.79
CA LEU A 48 3.49 -7.23 -8.28
C LEU A 48 2.64 -6.46 -7.27
N ALA A 49 2.93 -6.54 -5.97
CA ALA A 49 2.30 -5.68 -4.97
C ALA A 49 2.65 -4.20 -5.23
N HIS A 50 3.94 -3.93 -5.45
CA HIS A 50 4.43 -2.60 -5.78
C HIS A 50 3.99 -2.16 -7.18
N PHE A 51 4.02 -3.08 -8.15
CA PHE A 51 3.53 -2.80 -9.50
C PHE A 51 2.05 -2.36 -9.49
N LEU A 52 1.21 -3.08 -8.74
CA LEU A 52 -0.20 -2.75 -8.61
C LEU A 52 -0.42 -1.37 -7.96
N GLU A 53 0.44 -0.99 -7.01
CA GLU A 53 0.41 0.33 -6.41
C GLU A 53 0.61 1.45 -7.44
N HIS A 54 1.59 1.30 -8.34
CA HIS A 54 1.78 2.25 -9.44
C HIS A 54 0.57 2.31 -10.38
N ILE A 55 0.05 1.14 -10.79
CA ILE A 55 -1.06 1.08 -11.74
C ILE A 55 -2.35 1.70 -11.20
N ALA A 56 -2.51 1.79 -9.87
CA ALA A 56 -3.64 2.47 -9.24
C ALA A 56 -3.76 3.95 -9.63
N PHE A 57 -2.69 4.58 -10.11
CA PHE A 57 -2.68 5.96 -10.60
C PHE A 57 -2.88 6.10 -12.11
N ASN A 58 -2.94 4.97 -12.84
CA ASN A 58 -2.99 4.93 -14.30
C ASN A 58 -4.38 4.59 -14.87
N GLY A 59 -5.39 4.54 -14.02
CA GLY A 59 -6.77 4.43 -14.45
C GLY A 59 -7.62 3.58 -13.52
N THR A 60 -8.84 4.06 -13.31
CA THR A 60 -9.85 3.39 -12.51
C THR A 60 -11.23 3.56 -13.16
N LYS A 61 -12.23 2.83 -12.67
CA LYS A 61 -13.61 2.84 -13.21
C LYS A 61 -14.21 4.25 -13.34
N ASN A 62 -14.08 5.09 -12.31
CA ASN A 62 -14.64 6.44 -12.29
C ASN A 62 -13.64 7.52 -12.73
N PHE A 63 -12.34 7.20 -12.70
CA PHE A 63 -11.28 8.11 -13.11
C PHE A 63 -10.35 7.42 -14.12
N PRO A 64 -10.74 7.36 -15.41
CA PRO A 64 -9.95 6.68 -16.44
C PRO A 64 -8.63 7.41 -16.73
N GLY A 65 -7.59 6.64 -17.09
CA GLY A 65 -6.24 7.16 -17.31
C GLY A 65 -5.73 7.97 -16.11
N LYS A 66 -5.28 9.20 -16.35
CA LYS A 66 -4.80 10.13 -15.31
C LYS A 66 -5.93 10.89 -14.58
N GLY A 67 -7.16 10.39 -14.62
CA GLY A 67 -8.34 11.08 -14.08
C GLY A 67 -8.24 11.45 -12.61
N ILE A 68 -7.61 10.61 -11.77
CA ILE A 68 -7.42 10.90 -10.34
C ILE A 68 -6.50 12.12 -10.18
N ILE A 69 -5.38 12.13 -10.91
CA ILE A 69 -4.40 13.21 -10.87
C ILE A 69 -5.04 14.51 -11.38
N ASN A 70 -5.72 14.46 -12.53
CA ASN A 70 -6.43 15.61 -13.09
C ASN A 70 -7.48 16.19 -12.13
N PHE A 71 -8.24 15.33 -11.45
CA PHE A 71 -9.20 15.75 -10.43
C PHE A 71 -8.50 16.48 -9.28
N LEU A 72 -7.44 15.91 -8.73
CA LEU A 72 -6.70 16.50 -7.62
C LEU A 72 -6.04 17.85 -8.00
N GLU A 73 -5.46 17.92 -9.19
CA GLU A 73 -4.91 19.18 -9.72
C GLU A 73 -5.98 20.26 -9.84
N SER A 74 -7.20 19.90 -10.28
CA SER A 74 -8.32 20.84 -10.40
C SER A 74 -8.77 21.45 -9.07
N ILE A 75 -8.45 20.81 -7.95
CA ILE A 75 -8.71 21.32 -6.59
C ILE A 75 -7.44 21.86 -5.90
N GLY A 76 -6.35 22.03 -6.64
CA GLY A 76 -5.09 22.59 -6.13
C GLY A 76 -4.25 21.61 -5.30
N ALA A 77 -4.40 20.30 -5.53
CA ALA A 77 -3.56 19.25 -4.97
C ALA A 77 -2.57 18.72 -6.03
N SER A 78 -1.37 18.29 -5.63
CA SER A 78 -0.32 17.82 -6.56
C SER A 78 0.17 16.39 -6.27
N PHE A 79 0.69 15.73 -7.31
CA PHE A 79 1.37 14.44 -7.19
C PHE A 79 2.67 14.54 -6.39
N GLY A 80 2.89 13.61 -5.45
CA GLY A 80 4.03 13.62 -4.51
C GLY A 80 3.90 14.60 -3.34
N GLY A 81 3.07 15.65 -3.46
CA GLY A 81 2.76 16.58 -2.37
C GLY A 81 1.51 16.19 -1.58
N ASN A 82 0.41 15.94 -2.30
CA ASN A 82 -0.91 15.64 -1.75
C ASN A 82 -1.40 14.23 -2.05
N ILE A 83 -0.86 13.57 -3.06
CA ILE A 83 -1.17 12.17 -3.37
C ILE A 83 0.11 11.37 -3.33
N ASN A 84 0.07 10.26 -2.61
CA ASN A 84 1.20 9.36 -2.46
C ASN A 84 0.69 7.94 -2.18
N ALA A 85 1.50 6.95 -2.46
CA ALA A 85 1.30 5.59 -1.98
C ALA A 85 2.63 4.95 -1.65
N TYR A 86 2.56 3.84 -0.93
CA TYR A 86 3.73 3.02 -0.69
C TYR A 86 3.33 1.57 -0.47
N THR A 87 4.22 0.68 -0.88
CA THR A 87 4.12 -0.76 -0.64
C THR A 87 5.25 -1.24 0.26
N SER A 88 4.91 -2.09 1.21
CA SER A 88 5.84 -2.75 2.12
C SER A 88 5.56 -4.27 2.13
N PHE A 89 6.19 -5.00 3.05
CA PHE A 89 6.01 -6.44 3.16
C PHE A 89 4.56 -6.84 3.42
N ASP A 90 3.90 -6.17 4.35
CA ASP A 90 2.59 -6.59 4.86
C ASP A 90 1.41 -5.69 4.46
N LYS A 91 1.70 -4.57 3.79
CA LYS A 91 0.72 -3.54 3.48
C LYS A 91 1.07 -2.72 2.24
N THR A 92 0.02 -2.20 1.63
CA THR A 92 0.04 -1.14 0.61
C THR A 92 -0.93 -0.07 1.08
N VAL A 93 -0.51 1.19 1.05
CA VAL A 93 -1.33 2.30 1.53
C VAL A 93 -1.34 3.40 0.49
N TYR A 94 -2.53 3.86 0.13
CA TYR A 94 -2.73 5.02 -0.73
C TYR A 94 -3.26 6.19 0.09
N THR A 95 -2.79 7.39 -0.23
CA THR A 95 -2.99 8.59 0.59
C THR A 95 -3.37 9.78 -0.28
N LEU A 96 -4.37 10.53 0.19
CA LEU A 96 -4.70 11.88 -0.23
C LEU A 96 -4.52 12.78 0.99
N MET A 97 -3.40 13.49 1.05
CA MET A 97 -2.98 14.32 2.18
C MET A 97 -3.25 15.79 1.95
N LYS A 98 -3.63 16.51 3.01
CA LYS A 98 -3.80 17.97 3.02
C LYS A 98 -4.76 18.46 1.91
N ILE A 99 -5.79 17.67 1.60
CA ILE A 99 -6.76 17.99 0.56
C ILE A 99 -7.63 19.16 1.03
N PRO A 100 -7.77 20.24 0.24
CA PRO A 100 -8.72 21.31 0.57
C PRO A 100 -10.16 20.80 0.43
N VAL A 101 -10.96 20.99 1.47
CA VAL A 101 -12.37 20.53 1.53
C VAL A 101 -13.37 21.67 1.71
N PRO A 102 -13.35 22.74 0.89
CA PRO A 102 -14.27 23.87 1.02
C PRO A 102 -15.74 23.50 0.74
N ARG A 103 -16.01 22.32 0.17
CA ARG A 103 -17.35 21.84 -0.17
C ARG A 103 -17.43 20.32 -0.09
N LYS A 104 -18.62 19.82 0.26
CA LYS A 104 -18.89 18.38 0.45
C LYS A 104 -18.60 17.51 -0.77
N SER A 105 -18.80 18.03 -1.99
CA SER A 105 -18.54 17.26 -3.21
C SER A 105 -17.06 16.85 -3.38
N ILE A 106 -16.11 17.56 -2.78
CA ILE A 106 -14.69 17.15 -2.80
C ILE A 106 -14.49 15.94 -1.87
N ILE A 107 -15.14 15.93 -0.71
CA ILE A 107 -15.13 14.77 0.21
C ILE A 107 -15.71 13.56 -0.51
N ASP A 108 -16.84 13.72 -1.21
CA ASP A 108 -17.48 12.65 -1.98
C ASP A 108 -16.54 12.10 -3.06
N SER A 109 -15.88 12.97 -3.83
CA SER A 109 -14.91 12.57 -4.86
C SER A 109 -13.67 11.89 -4.28
N CYS A 110 -13.15 12.35 -3.14
CA CYS A 110 -12.03 11.69 -2.47
C CYS A 110 -12.41 10.29 -1.95
N ILE A 111 -13.63 10.13 -1.39
CA ILE A 111 -14.14 8.81 -1.01
C ILE A 111 -14.32 7.91 -2.25
N LEU A 112 -14.75 8.48 -3.38
CA LEU A 112 -14.85 7.75 -4.65
C LEU A 112 -13.47 7.30 -5.19
N VAL A 113 -12.42 8.10 -5.00
CA VAL A 113 -11.04 7.69 -5.30
C VAL A 113 -10.62 6.51 -4.42
N LEU A 114 -10.88 6.56 -3.10
CA LEU A 114 -10.57 5.44 -2.21
C LEU A 114 -11.33 4.16 -2.59
N HIS A 115 -12.60 4.32 -2.97
CA HIS A 115 -13.44 3.25 -3.49
C HIS A 115 -12.81 2.62 -4.74
N ASP A 116 -12.35 3.43 -5.68
CA ASP A 116 -11.76 2.93 -6.91
C ASP A 116 -10.44 2.19 -6.67
N TRP A 117 -9.58 2.70 -5.78
CA TRP A 117 -8.39 1.99 -5.33
C TRP A 117 -8.68 0.70 -4.57
N SER A 118 -9.87 0.55 -4.01
CA SER A 118 -10.25 -0.64 -3.24
C SER A 118 -10.55 -1.86 -4.11
N SER A 119 -11.20 -1.68 -5.28
CA SER A 119 -11.71 -2.80 -6.10
C SER A 119 -11.92 -2.49 -7.60
N PHE A 120 -11.60 -1.27 -8.07
CA PHE A 120 -11.89 -0.84 -9.44
C PHE A 120 -10.69 -0.19 -10.16
N ILE A 121 -9.48 -0.71 -9.93
CA ILE A 121 -8.29 -0.37 -10.73
C ILE A 121 -8.42 -1.04 -12.10
N SER A 122 -8.23 -0.28 -13.18
CA SER A 122 -8.57 -0.75 -14.54
C SER A 122 -7.63 -1.83 -15.08
N LEU A 123 -6.36 -1.86 -14.65
CA LEU A 123 -5.33 -2.83 -15.07
C LEU A 123 -5.25 -2.96 -16.61
N GLU A 124 -5.23 -1.83 -17.32
CA GLU A 124 -5.15 -1.78 -18.78
C GLU A 124 -3.78 -2.28 -19.27
N ASP A 125 -3.75 -3.17 -20.26
CA ASP A 125 -2.50 -3.81 -20.74
C ASP A 125 -1.45 -2.77 -21.17
N LYS A 126 -1.87 -1.71 -21.89
CA LYS A 126 -0.98 -0.62 -22.31
C LYS A 126 -0.34 0.13 -21.14
N GLU A 127 -1.07 0.28 -20.03
CA GLU A 127 -0.57 1.00 -18.84
C GLU A 127 0.37 0.08 -18.07
N ILE A 128 0.10 -1.22 -18.04
CA ILE A 128 1.03 -2.22 -17.52
C ILE A 128 2.34 -2.16 -18.30
N ASP A 129 2.31 -2.19 -19.63
CA ASP A 129 3.54 -2.15 -20.42
C ASP A 129 4.33 -0.85 -20.25
N ALA A 130 3.64 0.29 -20.16
CA ALA A 130 4.29 1.58 -19.89
C ALA A 130 4.97 1.60 -18.50
N GLU A 131 4.32 1.03 -17.48
CA GLU A 131 4.80 1.07 -16.10
C GLU A 131 6.03 0.19 -15.85
N ARG A 132 6.26 -0.85 -16.69
CA ARG A 132 7.47 -1.68 -16.59
C ARG A 132 8.75 -0.84 -16.66
N GLY A 133 8.81 0.12 -17.58
CA GLY A 133 9.97 0.99 -17.73
C GLY A 133 10.14 1.97 -16.57
N VAL A 134 9.03 2.45 -15.99
CA VAL A 134 9.05 3.36 -14.84
C VAL A 134 9.64 2.67 -13.62
N ILE A 135 9.15 1.47 -13.30
CA ILE A 135 9.62 0.69 -12.14
C ILE A 135 11.06 0.21 -12.36
N GLU A 136 11.44 -0.14 -13.59
CA GLU A 136 12.83 -0.51 -13.91
C GLU A 136 13.81 0.66 -13.67
N GLU A 137 13.44 1.88 -14.07
CA GLU A 137 14.27 3.07 -13.80
C GLU A 137 14.29 3.44 -12.31
N GLU A 138 13.21 3.22 -11.58
CA GLU A 138 13.21 3.36 -10.12
C GLU A 138 14.18 2.37 -9.45
N TRP A 139 14.09 1.08 -9.82
CA TRP A 139 15.00 0.05 -9.34
C TRP A 139 16.44 0.42 -9.67
N ARG A 140 16.74 0.84 -10.91
CA ARG A 140 18.08 1.24 -11.32
C ARG A 140 18.62 2.43 -10.50
N ARG A 141 17.79 3.44 -10.23
CA ARG A 141 18.17 4.61 -9.43
C ARG A 141 18.46 4.25 -7.98
N SER A 142 17.74 3.27 -7.43
CA SER A 142 17.88 2.81 -6.04
C SER A 142 18.90 1.68 -5.86
N ASN A 143 19.42 1.09 -6.95
CA ASN A 143 20.40 0.01 -6.95
C ASN A 143 21.84 0.48 -6.64
N SER A 144 22.03 1.12 -5.49
CA SER A 144 23.35 1.51 -4.97
C SER A 144 24.14 0.31 -4.42
N GLY A 145 25.45 0.48 -4.18
CA GLY A 145 26.27 -0.55 -3.51
C GLY A 145 25.72 -0.95 -2.13
N ASP A 146 25.15 0.02 -1.39
CA ASP A 146 24.52 -0.24 -0.09
C ASP A 146 23.24 -1.08 -0.24
N MET A 147 22.41 -0.80 -1.24
CA MET A 147 21.21 -1.59 -1.53
C MET A 147 21.58 -3.04 -1.88
N ARG A 148 22.58 -3.25 -2.75
CA ARG A 148 23.05 -4.60 -3.10
C ARG A 148 23.65 -5.34 -1.90
N ASN A 149 24.32 -4.63 -1.00
CA ASN A 149 24.79 -5.23 0.25
C ASN A 149 23.63 -5.62 1.16
N MET A 150 22.63 -4.74 1.31
CA MET A 150 21.42 -5.05 2.08
C MET A 150 20.72 -6.29 1.52
N GLU A 151 20.53 -6.39 0.20
CA GLU A 151 19.93 -7.55 -0.46
C GLU A 151 20.70 -8.84 -0.15
N LYS A 152 22.03 -8.84 -0.25
CA LYS A 152 22.86 -9.99 0.12
C LYS A 152 22.68 -10.37 1.60
N LEU A 153 22.56 -9.38 2.48
CA LEU A 153 22.43 -9.58 3.92
C LEU A 153 21.05 -10.11 4.34
N LEU A 154 19.99 -9.88 3.56
CA LEU A 154 18.65 -10.39 3.87
C LEU A 154 18.59 -11.91 3.92
N ASP A 155 19.34 -12.60 3.06
CA ASP A 155 19.42 -14.07 3.08
C ASP A 155 20.06 -14.62 4.36
N PHE A 156 21.00 -13.87 4.93
CA PHE A 156 21.57 -14.21 6.23
C PHE A 156 20.59 -13.90 7.35
N ALA A 157 19.99 -12.70 7.34
CA ALA A 157 19.07 -12.25 8.40
C ALA A 157 17.79 -13.09 8.49
N PHE A 158 17.31 -13.61 7.35
CA PHE A 158 16.05 -14.35 7.22
C PHE A 158 16.27 -15.69 6.50
N PRO A 159 17.10 -16.61 7.06
CA PRO A 159 17.48 -17.83 6.37
C PRO A 159 16.27 -18.74 6.18
N GLY A 160 15.93 -19.03 4.91
CA GLY A 160 14.75 -19.84 4.56
C GLY A 160 13.40 -19.17 4.80
N ASN A 161 13.38 -17.89 5.21
CA ASN A 161 12.15 -17.17 5.51
C ASN A 161 11.75 -16.26 4.35
N LYS A 162 10.43 -16.17 4.11
CA LYS A 162 9.85 -15.41 2.99
C LYS A 162 10.22 -13.92 3.02
N TYR A 163 10.44 -13.31 4.19
CA TYR A 163 10.90 -11.91 4.31
C TYR A 163 12.23 -11.66 3.61
N GLY A 164 13.14 -12.64 3.56
CA GLY A 164 14.41 -12.51 2.83
C GLY A 164 14.25 -12.53 1.30
N LYS A 165 13.09 -12.96 0.79
CA LYS A 165 12.81 -13.20 -0.63
C LYS A 165 11.67 -12.36 -1.19
N ARG A 166 11.14 -11.40 -0.43
CA ARG A 166 9.97 -10.58 -0.80
C ARG A 166 10.20 -9.10 -0.60
N LEU A 167 11.37 -8.60 -1.01
CA LEU A 167 11.54 -7.15 -1.11
C LEU A 167 10.44 -6.56 -2.01
N PRO A 168 9.77 -5.46 -1.61
CA PRO A 168 8.66 -4.89 -2.36
C PRO A 168 8.97 -4.57 -3.84
N ILE A 169 10.19 -4.13 -4.14
CA ILE A 169 10.63 -3.84 -5.52
C ILE A 169 10.65 -5.11 -6.40
N GLY A 170 10.67 -6.30 -5.79
CA GLY A 170 10.59 -7.58 -6.47
C GLY A 170 11.84 -7.94 -7.27
N LYS A 171 11.64 -8.76 -8.30
CA LYS A 171 12.70 -9.16 -9.22
C LYS A 171 12.45 -8.59 -10.61
N MET A 172 13.45 -7.90 -11.17
CA MET A 172 13.30 -7.28 -12.48
C MET A 172 13.07 -8.29 -13.61
N GLU A 173 13.55 -9.52 -13.49
CA GLU A 173 13.24 -10.60 -14.44
C GLU A 173 11.72 -10.87 -14.55
N ILE A 174 11.00 -10.76 -13.43
CA ILE A 174 9.55 -10.90 -13.35
C ILE A 174 8.87 -9.59 -13.78
N VAL A 175 9.26 -8.46 -13.19
CA VAL A 175 8.65 -7.14 -13.45
C VAL A 175 8.68 -6.77 -14.93
N ARG A 176 9.73 -7.16 -15.67
CA ARG A 176 9.86 -6.89 -17.11
C ARG A 176 8.92 -7.72 -17.99
N SER A 177 8.41 -8.86 -17.52
CA SER A 177 7.83 -9.86 -18.42
C SER A 177 6.62 -10.64 -17.90
N PHE A 178 6.16 -10.39 -16.65
CA PHE A 178 5.00 -11.12 -16.11
C PHE A 178 3.78 -11.01 -17.06
N PRO A 179 3.04 -12.11 -17.31
CA PRO A 179 1.81 -12.04 -18.09
C PRO A 179 0.76 -11.18 -17.38
N TYR A 180 -0.02 -10.37 -18.11
CA TYR A 180 -1.02 -9.45 -17.53
C TYR A 180 -1.98 -10.13 -16.55
N GLN A 181 -2.36 -11.37 -16.86
CA GLN A 181 -3.25 -12.16 -16.01
C GLN A 181 -2.70 -12.38 -14.60
N VAL A 182 -1.37 -12.50 -14.45
CA VAL A 182 -0.73 -12.73 -13.14
C VAL A 182 -0.96 -11.55 -12.19
N LEU A 183 -0.92 -10.30 -12.69
CA LEU A 183 -1.23 -9.11 -11.91
C LEU A 183 -2.73 -9.03 -11.57
N ARG A 184 -3.60 -9.36 -12.53
CA ARG A 184 -5.06 -9.41 -12.32
C ARG A 184 -5.46 -10.46 -11.27
N ASP A 185 -4.82 -11.62 -11.30
CA ASP A 185 -5.03 -12.69 -10.33
C ASP A 185 -4.57 -12.28 -8.94
N TYR A 186 -3.39 -11.65 -8.84
CA TYR A 186 -2.91 -11.05 -7.58
C TYR A 186 -3.90 -10.03 -7.03
N TYR A 187 -4.34 -9.09 -7.87
CA TYR A 187 -5.30 -8.05 -7.50
C TYR A 187 -6.61 -8.65 -7.00
N LYS A 188 -7.22 -9.57 -7.76
CA LYS A 188 -8.49 -10.20 -7.41
C LYS A 188 -8.41 -11.05 -6.14
N LYS A 189 -7.27 -11.72 -5.89
CA LYS A 189 -7.08 -12.58 -4.71
C LYS A 189 -7.00 -11.76 -3.42
N TRP A 190 -6.36 -10.58 -3.48
CA TRP A 190 -5.93 -9.86 -2.29
C TRP A 190 -6.60 -8.51 -2.05
N TYR A 191 -7.02 -7.76 -3.08
CA TYR A 191 -7.72 -6.48 -2.89
C TYR A 191 -9.20 -6.71 -2.61
N ARG A 192 -9.49 -6.98 -1.33
CA ARG A 192 -10.82 -7.31 -0.84
C ARG A 192 -11.16 -6.50 0.42
N PRO A 193 -12.45 -6.16 0.63
CA PRO A 193 -12.86 -5.24 1.69
C PRO A 193 -12.52 -5.72 3.10
N ASP A 194 -12.54 -7.02 3.40
CA ASP A 194 -12.15 -7.57 4.71
C ASP A 194 -10.66 -7.36 5.08
N LEU A 195 -9.81 -7.08 4.08
CA LEU A 195 -8.40 -6.73 4.28
C LEU A 195 -8.13 -5.23 4.20
N GLN A 196 -9.18 -4.41 4.11
CA GLN A 196 -9.08 -2.98 3.85
C GLN A 196 -9.57 -2.12 5.00
N ALA A 197 -8.93 -0.96 5.15
CA ALA A 197 -9.39 0.09 6.03
C ALA A 197 -9.39 1.45 5.31
N VAL A 198 -10.51 2.16 5.39
CA VAL A 198 -10.59 3.58 5.03
C VAL A 198 -10.34 4.43 6.27
N ILE A 199 -9.46 5.42 6.18
CA ILE A 199 -9.14 6.32 7.29
C ILE A 199 -9.33 7.75 6.79
N ILE A 200 -10.20 8.52 7.45
CA ILE A 200 -10.47 9.92 7.10
C ILE A 200 -10.28 10.79 8.33
N VAL A 201 -9.36 11.76 8.25
CA VAL A 201 -9.05 12.68 9.35
C VAL A 201 -9.06 14.11 8.84
N GLY A 202 -9.66 15.04 9.58
CA GLY A 202 -9.60 16.47 9.22
C GLY A 202 -10.90 17.21 9.46
N ASP A 203 -11.01 18.38 8.84
CA ASP A 203 -12.16 19.28 8.97
C ASP A 203 -13.35 18.75 8.16
N VAL A 204 -13.93 17.66 8.65
CA VAL A 204 -15.04 16.93 8.04
C VAL A 204 -16.17 16.73 9.03
N ASP A 205 -17.40 16.73 8.53
CA ASP A 205 -18.58 16.27 9.28
C ASP A 205 -18.56 14.74 9.34
N VAL A 206 -18.38 14.19 10.55
CA VAL A 206 -18.25 12.74 10.77
C VAL A 206 -19.48 11.96 10.32
N ASN A 207 -20.69 12.48 10.57
CA ASN A 207 -21.93 11.78 10.22
C ASN A 207 -22.16 11.79 8.72
N TYR A 208 -21.87 12.91 8.06
CA TYR A 208 -21.92 13.01 6.60
C TYR A 208 -20.91 12.07 5.95
N THR A 209 -19.64 12.12 6.38
CA THR A 209 -18.58 11.29 5.84
C THR A 209 -18.88 9.79 6.02
N GLU A 210 -19.38 9.38 7.18
CA GLU A 210 -19.79 7.99 7.41
C GLU A 210 -20.92 7.56 6.46
N ALA A 211 -21.92 8.42 6.25
CA ALA A 211 -23.01 8.15 5.31
C ALA A 211 -22.49 8.00 3.87
N GLN A 212 -21.52 8.83 3.46
CA GLN A 212 -20.90 8.72 2.13
C GLN A 212 -20.06 7.47 1.97
N ILE A 213 -19.26 7.08 2.97
CA ILE A 213 -18.53 5.80 2.95
C ILE A 213 -19.52 4.65 2.75
N LYS A 214 -20.59 4.59 3.56
CA LYS A 214 -21.62 3.53 3.46
C LYS A 214 -22.29 3.50 2.09
N LYS A 215 -22.57 4.66 1.51
CA LYS A 215 -23.22 4.79 0.20
C LYS A 215 -22.29 4.39 -0.95
N ILE A 216 -21.07 4.92 -0.96
CA ILE A 216 -20.14 4.77 -2.08
C ILE A 216 -19.57 3.35 -2.12
N PHE A 217 -19.31 2.72 -0.97
CA PHE A 217 -18.78 1.35 -0.90
C PHE A 217 -19.88 0.26 -0.95
N ALA A 218 -21.14 0.63 -1.14
CA ALA A 218 -22.27 -0.30 -1.09
C ALA A 218 -22.29 -1.33 -2.24
N ASP A 219 -21.67 -1.01 -3.38
CA ASP A 219 -21.60 -1.89 -4.55
C ASP A 219 -20.48 -2.92 -4.47
N ILE A 220 -19.59 -2.83 -3.48
CA ILE A 220 -18.50 -3.78 -3.27
C ILE A 220 -19.01 -4.99 -2.46
N PRO A 221 -19.07 -6.19 -3.04
CA PRO A 221 -19.58 -7.37 -2.35
C PRO A 221 -18.61 -7.84 -1.26
N ALA A 222 -19.15 -8.54 -0.26
CA ALA A 222 -18.34 -9.31 0.67
C ALA A 222 -17.56 -10.39 -0.10
N PRO A 223 -16.30 -10.66 0.25
CA PRO A 223 -15.53 -11.72 -0.40
C PRO A 223 -16.11 -13.08 -0.02
N VAL A 224 -16.21 -13.97 -1.01
CA VAL A 224 -16.73 -15.33 -0.85
C VAL A 224 -15.59 -16.32 -1.06
N ASN A 225 -15.42 -17.29 -0.16
CA ASN A 225 -14.34 -18.29 -0.21
C ASN A 225 -12.95 -17.65 -0.40
N ALA A 226 -12.69 -16.56 0.34
CA ALA A 226 -11.47 -15.78 0.21
C ALA A 226 -10.22 -16.57 0.62
N ALA A 227 -9.10 -16.36 -0.08
CA ALA A 227 -7.82 -16.95 0.30
C ALA A 227 -7.40 -16.47 1.71
N GLU A 228 -6.94 -17.38 2.57
CA GLU A 228 -6.49 -16.99 3.91
C GLU A 228 -5.26 -16.07 3.83
N ARG A 229 -5.24 -15.00 4.64
CA ARG A 229 -4.07 -14.14 4.80
C ARG A 229 -3.26 -14.60 6.01
N VAL A 230 -2.19 -15.33 5.76
CA VAL A 230 -1.27 -15.85 6.79
C VAL A 230 -0.17 -14.83 7.10
N TYR A 231 0.10 -14.59 8.38
CA TYR A 231 1.29 -13.88 8.83
C TYR A 231 2.40 -14.90 9.09
N ILE A 232 3.52 -14.78 8.39
CA ILE A 232 4.66 -15.68 8.54
C ILE A 232 5.52 -15.14 9.69
N PRO A 233 5.73 -15.90 10.78
CA PRO A 233 6.62 -15.47 11.85
C PRO A 233 8.08 -15.46 11.37
N VAL A 234 8.92 -14.71 12.07
CA VAL A 234 10.37 -14.80 11.94
C VAL A 234 10.85 -15.68 13.09
N GLU A 235 11.34 -16.87 12.76
CA GLU A 235 11.84 -17.83 13.75
C GLU A 235 13.05 -17.27 14.51
N ASP A 236 13.18 -17.66 15.77
CA ASP A 236 14.34 -17.32 16.60
C ASP A 236 15.61 -18.06 16.13
N ASN A 237 16.77 -17.70 16.68
CA ASN A 237 18.03 -18.35 16.40
C ASN A 237 18.84 -18.62 17.68
N ASP A 238 19.25 -19.89 17.89
CA ASP A 238 20.06 -20.29 19.05
C ASP A 238 21.43 -19.58 19.10
N LYS A 239 21.96 -19.19 17.94
CA LYS A 239 23.27 -18.52 17.81
C LYS A 239 23.13 -17.24 17.01
N PRO A 240 23.97 -16.21 17.27
CA PRO A 240 24.00 -15.01 16.47
C PRO A 240 24.20 -15.32 14.99
N ILE A 241 23.34 -14.75 14.16
CA ILE A 241 23.50 -14.75 12.71
C ILE A 241 24.50 -13.65 12.35
N VAL A 242 25.55 -14.02 11.60
CA VAL A 242 26.57 -13.08 11.13
C VAL A 242 26.56 -13.08 9.61
N GLY A 243 26.19 -11.95 9.02
CA GLY A 243 26.28 -11.69 7.59
C GLY A 243 27.36 -10.64 7.30
N ILE A 244 28.15 -10.87 6.26
CA ILE A 244 29.12 -9.90 5.76
C ILE A 244 28.85 -9.73 4.27
N ALA A 245 28.64 -8.49 3.85
CA ALA A 245 28.50 -8.13 2.44
C ALA A 245 29.47 -7.01 2.11
N ALA A 246 30.05 -7.08 0.92
CA ALA A 246 30.90 -6.05 0.38
C ALA A 246 30.45 -5.72 -1.06
N ASP A 247 30.56 -4.44 -1.38
CA ASP A 247 30.32 -3.91 -2.72
C ASP A 247 31.35 -2.81 -2.99
N LYS A 248 31.90 -2.79 -4.20
CA LYS A 248 32.96 -1.84 -4.60
C LYS A 248 32.49 -0.39 -4.63
N GLU A 249 31.18 -0.16 -4.71
CA GLU A 249 30.56 1.17 -4.73
C GLU A 249 30.13 1.65 -3.34
N ALA A 250 30.28 0.81 -2.30
CA ALA A 250 30.01 1.24 -0.93
C ALA A 250 31.05 2.28 -0.49
N THR A 251 30.59 3.44 -0.05
CA THR A 251 31.47 4.57 0.33
C THR A 251 31.82 4.60 1.81
N GLN A 252 31.18 3.75 2.61
CA GLN A 252 31.34 3.70 4.06
C GLN A 252 31.30 2.25 4.57
N ASN A 253 32.01 2.00 5.66
CA ASN A 253 31.88 0.75 6.43
C ASN A 253 30.81 0.96 7.50
N SER A 254 29.90 0.00 7.65
CA SER A 254 28.87 0.01 8.69
C SER A 254 28.78 -1.33 9.40
N ILE A 255 28.40 -1.29 10.68
CA ILE A 255 28.09 -2.47 11.48
C ILE A 255 26.69 -2.26 12.04
N ASN A 256 25.79 -3.23 11.82
CA ASN A 256 24.46 -3.25 12.39
C ASN A 256 24.33 -4.45 13.34
N ILE A 257 23.77 -4.20 14.53
CA ILE A 257 23.44 -5.24 15.50
C ILE A 257 21.94 -5.14 15.75
N SER A 258 21.22 -6.24 15.52
CA SER A 258 19.78 -6.33 15.69
C SER A 258 19.42 -7.53 16.56
N TYR A 259 18.34 -7.41 17.33
CA TYR A 259 17.80 -8.47 18.17
C TYR A 259 16.38 -8.81 17.69
N LYS A 260 16.06 -10.11 17.63
CA LYS A 260 14.68 -10.56 17.44
C LYS A 260 13.95 -10.45 18.77
N SER A 261 12.68 -10.08 18.71
CA SER A 261 11.79 -10.06 19.87
C SER A 261 10.43 -10.62 19.47
N ASP A 262 9.67 -11.07 20.47
CA ASP A 262 8.27 -11.39 20.25
C ASP A 262 7.51 -10.19 19.68
N ILE A 263 6.48 -10.49 18.89
CA ILE A 263 5.60 -9.46 18.33
C ILE A 263 4.94 -8.72 19.49
N THR A 264 5.15 -7.40 19.56
CA THR A 264 4.46 -6.52 20.50
C THR A 264 2.94 -6.73 20.40
N PRO A 265 2.28 -7.20 21.48
CA PRO A 265 0.85 -7.45 21.50
C PRO A 265 0.03 -6.23 21.06
N PRO A 266 -1.08 -6.41 20.31
CA PRO A 266 -1.86 -5.30 19.77
C PRO A 266 -2.33 -4.27 20.81
N ASN A 267 -2.56 -4.70 22.05
CA ASN A 267 -3.00 -3.86 23.16
C ASN A 267 -1.90 -2.97 23.78
N ILE A 268 -0.63 -3.17 23.42
CA ILE A 268 0.50 -2.36 23.91
C ILE A 268 1.30 -1.69 22.79
N ARG A 269 0.89 -1.85 21.52
CA ARG A 269 1.45 -1.06 20.42
C ARG A 269 1.09 0.41 20.64
N ALA A 270 2.09 1.30 20.57
CA ALA A 270 1.84 2.74 20.62
C ALA A 270 0.84 3.12 19.52
N THR A 271 -0.25 3.78 19.91
CA THR A 271 -1.23 4.40 19.02
C THR A 271 -0.66 5.63 18.35
#